data_AF-A0A419T5Z4-F1
#
_entry.id   AF-A0A419T5Z4-F1
#
_cell.length_a   1.000
_cell.length_b   1.000
_cell.length_c   1.000
_cell.angle_alpha   90.00
_cell.angle_beta   90.00
_cell.angle_gamma   90.00
#
_symmetry.space_group_name_H-M   'P 1'
#
loop_
_entity.id
_entity.type
_entity.pdbx_description
1 polymer ?
#
loop_
_entity_poly.entity_id
_entity_poly.type
_entity_poly.pdbx_seq_one_letter_code
_entity_poly.pdbx_strand_id
1 'polypeptide(L)'
;MGNFENIINIVGGVIGVYFIIAMLMFFRYLYFKKGRLKKALIHVLLSILLLCAVVAFYIGYGNAISSAAPEPGTFTESMKQTLDTKSPEELKFNDLSQIVMLSNFPINEEDNVYLDKIKEYYIYYQMSMETNTKTEEELSQQFDTLRANIDCR
;
A
#
# COMPACT_ATOMS: atom_id res chain seq x y z
N MET A 1 -7.03 -2.28 -9.24
CA MET A 1 -6.63 -2.05 -7.82
C MET A 1 -7.70 -2.36 -6.76
N GLY A 2 -8.95 -2.69 -7.08
CA GLY A 2 -10.03 -2.75 -6.06
C GLY A 2 -10.32 -4.10 -5.37
N ASN A 3 -9.70 -5.21 -5.78
CA ASN A 3 -10.12 -6.53 -5.29
C ASN A 3 -9.15 -7.17 -4.30
N PHE A 4 -7.83 -7.05 -4.51
CA PHE A 4 -6.86 -7.76 -3.66
C PHE A 4 -6.73 -7.14 -2.26
N GLU A 5 -6.71 -5.81 -2.16
CA GLU A 5 -6.72 -5.11 -0.87
C GLU A 5 -8.04 -5.32 -0.11
N ASN A 6 -9.17 -5.33 -0.83
CA ASN A 6 -10.46 -5.67 -0.24
C ASN A 6 -10.50 -7.11 0.26
N ILE A 7 -9.96 -8.07 -0.51
CA ILE A 7 -9.85 -9.46 -0.07
C ILE A 7 -8.94 -9.58 1.15
N ILE A 8 -7.78 -8.91 1.19
CA ILE A 8 -6.88 -8.93 2.35
C ILE A 8 -7.56 -8.32 3.59
N ASN A 9 -8.27 -7.20 3.43
CA ASN A 9 -8.99 -6.56 4.53
C ASN A 9 -10.16 -7.42 5.03
N ILE A 10 -10.91 -8.05 4.13
CA ILE A 10 -12.01 -8.95 4.47
C ILE A 10 -11.46 -10.19 5.18
N VAL A 11 -10.41 -10.83 4.64
CA VAL A 11 -9.78 -12.01 5.24
C VAL A 11 -9.18 -11.67 6.61
N GLY A 12 -8.49 -10.53 6.72
CA GLY A 12 -7.96 -10.02 7.99
C GLY A 12 -9.04 -9.76 9.03
N GLY A 13 -10.15 -9.14 8.62
CA GLY A 13 -11.32 -8.90 9.47
C GLY A 13 -11.95 -10.20 9.95
N VAL A 14 -12.16 -11.17 9.05
CA VAL A 14 -12.73 -12.48 9.39
C VAL A 14 -11.83 -13.24 10.37
N ILE A 15 -10.51 -13.27 10.14
CA ILE A 15 -9.54 -13.89 11.04
C ILE A 15 -9.56 -13.22 12.42
N GLY A 16 -9.62 -11.88 12.47
CA GLY A 16 -9.72 -11.12 13.71
C GLY A 16 -10.97 -11.46 14.51
N VAL A 17 -12.13 -11.56 13.86
CA VAL A 17 -13.40 -11.96 14.49
C VAL A 17 -13.32 -13.39 15.02
N TYR A 18 -12.79 -14.34 14.25
CA TYR A 18 -12.59 -15.71 14.71
C TYR A 18 -11.66 -15.79 15.92
N PHE A 19 -10.60 -14.99 15.94
CA PHE A 19 -9.67 -14.92 17.06
C PHE A 19 -10.35 -14.39 18.34
N ILE A 20 -11.17 -13.35 18.23
CA ILE A 20 -11.93 -12.79 19.35
C ILE A 20 -12.92 -13.83 19.91
N ILE A 21 -13.67 -14.53 19.04
CA ILE A 21 -14.62 -15.56 19.45
C ILE A 21 -13.90 -16.73 20.14
N ALA A 22 -12.78 -17.19 19.59
CA ALA A 22 -11.96 -18.24 20.18
C ALA A 22 -11.41 -17.82 21.56
N MET A 23 -10.98 -16.56 21.68
CA MET A 23 -10.47 -16.00 22.93
C MET A 23 -11.57 -15.90 23.99
N LEU A 24 -12.79 -15.48 23.63
CA LEU A 24 -13.96 -15.47 24.52
C LEU A 24 -14.39 -16.88 24.95
N MET A 25 -14.37 -17.87 24.05
CA MET A 25 -14.64 -19.26 24.41
C MET A 25 -13.57 -19.83 25.34
N PHE A 26 -12.30 -19.46 25.12
CA PHE A 26 -11.19 -19.83 25.99
C PHE A 26 -11.32 -19.21 27.38
N PHE A 27 -11.73 -17.95 27.47
CA PHE A 27 -12.07 -17.27 28.73
C PHE A 27 -13.22 -17.97 29.46
N ARG A 28 -14.32 -18.25 28.77
CA ARG A 28 -15.46 -18.99 29.33
C ARG A 28 -15.03 -20.36 29.85
N TYR A 29 -14.21 -21.09 29.10
CA TYR A 29 -13.69 -22.39 29.52
C TYR A 29 -12.81 -22.29 30.78
N LEU A 30 -11.91 -21.31 30.85
CA LEU A 30 -11.04 -21.10 32.00
C LEU A 30 -11.80 -20.65 33.25
N TYR A 31 -12.81 -19.78 33.08
CA TYR A 31 -13.62 -19.25 34.16
C TYR A 31 -14.52 -20.33 34.78
N PHE A 32 -15.20 -21.13 33.95
CA PHE A 32 -16.17 -22.12 34.45
C PHE A 32 -15.56 -23.49 34.80
N LYS A 33 -14.47 -23.95 34.16
CA LYS A 33 -14.00 -25.35 34.31
C LYS A 33 -12.77 -25.54 35.18
N LYS A 34 -11.87 -24.54 35.30
CA LYS A 34 -10.54 -24.77 35.93
C LYS A 34 -10.22 -23.90 37.14
N GLY A 35 -11.03 -22.91 37.50
CA GLY A 35 -10.89 -22.08 38.72
C GLY A 35 -9.53 -21.37 38.91
N ARG A 36 -8.63 -21.45 37.94
CA ARG A 36 -7.25 -20.98 38.02
C ARG A 36 -7.12 -19.65 37.28
N LEU A 37 -7.74 -18.62 37.86
CA LEU A 37 -7.71 -17.23 37.38
C LEU A 37 -6.29 -16.75 37.04
N LYS A 38 -5.29 -17.15 37.82
CA LYS A 38 -3.87 -16.79 37.58
C LYS A 38 -3.35 -17.24 36.21
N LYS A 39 -3.75 -18.43 35.73
CA LYS A 39 -3.32 -18.93 34.41
C LYS A 39 -4.04 -18.24 33.27
N ALA A 40 -5.31 -17.89 33.47
CA ALA A 40 -6.08 -17.11 32.52
C ALA A 40 -5.47 -15.72 32.32
N LEU A 41 -5.14 -15.05 33.43
CA LEU A 41 -4.55 -13.70 33.42
C LEU A 41 -3.20 -13.65 32.69
N ILE A 42 -2.37 -14.69 32.85
CA ILE A 42 -1.11 -14.85 32.09
C ILE A 42 -1.37 -14.99 30.59
N HIS A 43 -2.38 -15.76 30.18
CA HIS A 43 -2.72 -15.89 28.76
C HIS A 43 -3.26 -14.58 28.18
N VAL A 44 -4.06 -13.82 28.93
CA VAL A 44 -4.51 -12.48 28.49
C VAL A 44 -3.32 -11.58 28.25
N LEU A 45 -2.41 -11.53 29.22
CA LEU A 45 -1.25 -10.66 29.17
C LEU A 45 -0.34 -11.05 28.00
N LEU A 46 -0.15 -12.36 27.77
CA LEU A 46 0.59 -12.86 26.61
C LEU A 46 -0.09 -12.49 25.28
N SER A 47 -1.41 -12.64 25.17
CA SER A 47 -2.16 -12.28 23.96
C SER A 47 -2.12 -10.77 23.67
N ILE A 48 -2.22 -9.92 24.70
CA ILE A 48 -2.07 -8.46 24.56
C ILE A 48 -0.66 -8.12 24.10
N LEU A 49 0.37 -8.74 24.70
CA LEU A 49 1.76 -8.48 24.35
C LEU A 49 2.06 -8.90 22.91
N LEU A 50 1.51 -10.04 22.48
CA LEU A 50 1.62 -10.51 21.10
C LEU A 50 0.90 -9.58 20.11
N LEU A 51 -0.28 -9.08 20.48
CA LEU A 51 -1.00 -8.08 19.69
C LEU A 51 -0.20 -6.78 19.57
N CYS A 52 0.36 -6.27 20.68
CA CYS A 52 1.22 -5.08 20.67
C CYS A 52 2.46 -5.28 19.78
N ALA A 53 3.08 -6.46 19.81
CA ALA A 53 4.23 -6.76 18.96
C ALA A 53 3.85 -6.76 17.46
N VAL A 54 2.70 -7.34 17.11
CA VAL A 54 2.19 -7.34 15.72
C VAL A 54 1.87 -5.91 15.26
N VAL A 55 1.21 -5.12 16.10
CA VAL A 55 0.90 -3.71 15.78
C VAL A 55 2.18 -2.89 15.63
N ALA A 56 3.15 -3.05 16.53
CA ALA A 56 4.45 -2.37 16.44
C ALA A 56 5.23 -2.78 15.19
N PHE A 57 5.19 -4.05 14.81
CA PHE A 57 5.79 -4.54 13.57
C PHE A 57 5.08 -3.95 12.35
N TYR A 58 3.75 -3.88 12.34
CA TYR A 58 2.98 -3.32 11.24
C TYR A 58 3.23 -1.81 11.06
N ILE A 59 3.27 -1.06 12.17
CA ILE A 59 3.63 0.36 12.18
C ILE A 59 5.10 0.55 11.77
N GLY A 60 6.02 -0.28 12.27
CA GLY A 60 7.43 -0.22 11.90
C GLY A 60 7.69 -0.54 10.43
N TYR A 61 7.00 -1.54 9.88
CA TYR A 61 7.05 -1.91 8.47
C TYR A 61 6.42 -0.82 7.58
N GLY A 62 5.27 -0.26 7.99
CA GLY A 62 4.66 0.89 7.33
C GLY A 62 5.59 2.11 7.34
N ASN A 63 6.25 2.39 8.46
CA ASN A 63 7.20 3.49 8.59
C ASN A 63 8.47 3.27 7.76
N ALA A 64 9.00 2.04 7.69
CA ALA A 64 10.17 1.71 6.88
C ALA A 64 9.91 1.84 5.36
N ILE A 65 8.68 1.57 4.92
CA ILE A 65 8.23 1.85 3.56
C ILE A 65 8.03 3.36 3.35
N SER A 66 7.58 4.08 4.38
CA SER A 66 7.34 5.54 4.33
C SER A 66 8.63 6.37 4.37
N SER A 67 9.69 5.90 5.03
CA SER A 67 10.99 6.58 5.07
C SER A 67 11.90 6.26 3.88
N ALA A 68 11.49 5.35 3.00
CA ALA A 68 12.08 5.14 1.68
C ALA A 68 11.26 5.81 0.55
N ALA A 69 10.09 6.36 0.85
CA ALA A 69 9.34 7.17 -0.09
C ALA A 69 10.04 8.54 -0.20
N PRO A 70 10.50 8.95 -1.40
CA PRO A 70 11.00 10.31 -1.59
C PRO A 70 9.93 11.31 -1.15
N GLU A 71 10.33 12.46 -0.62
CA GLU A 71 9.38 13.52 -0.27
C GLU A 71 8.42 13.75 -1.45
N PRO A 72 7.10 13.78 -1.21
CA PRO A 72 6.09 13.73 -2.25
C PRO A 72 6.34 14.85 -3.26
N GLY A 73 6.70 14.46 -4.49
CA GLY A 73 6.95 15.38 -5.61
C GLY A 73 8.40 15.60 -6.03
N THR A 74 9.39 15.05 -5.30
CA THR A 74 10.80 15.28 -5.62
C THR A 74 11.37 14.15 -6.48
N PHE A 75 11.71 14.45 -7.73
CA PHE A 75 12.39 13.51 -8.60
C PHE A 75 13.82 13.31 -8.12
N THR A 76 14.21 12.05 -7.87
CA THR A 76 15.62 11.74 -7.66
C THR A 76 16.38 11.81 -8.99
N GLU A 77 17.68 12.09 -8.94
CA GLU A 77 18.54 12.11 -10.14
C GLU A 77 18.46 10.79 -10.93
N SER A 78 18.33 9.65 -10.24
CA SER A 78 18.13 8.35 -10.88
C SER A 78 16.80 8.22 -11.61
N MET A 79 15.74 8.85 -11.10
CA MET A 79 14.44 8.88 -11.77
C MET A 79 14.50 9.76 -13.02
N LYS A 80 15.12 10.95 -12.94
CA LYS A 80 15.32 11.85 -14.09
C LYS A 80 16.12 11.15 -15.19
N GLN A 81 17.24 10.53 -14.82
CA GLN A 81 18.06 9.77 -15.76
C GLN A 81 17.27 8.62 -16.41
N THR A 82 16.44 7.91 -15.64
CA THR A 82 15.60 6.83 -16.16
C THR A 82 14.59 7.35 -17.18
N LEU A 83 13.87 8.42 -16.84
CA LEU A 83 12.93 9.08 -17.74
C LEU A 83 13.64 9.57 -19.00
N ASP A 84 14.88 10.03 -18.93
CA ASP A 84 15.63 10.50 -20.10
C ASP A 84 16.19 9.41 -21.00
N THR A 85 16.46 8.22 -20.47
CA THR A 85 17.26 7.21 -21.19
C THR A 85 16.55 5.90 -21.46
N LYS A 86 15.41 5.64 -20.82
CA LYS A 86 14.74 4.33 -20.89
C LYS A 86 13.28 4.45 -21.27
N SER A 87 12.80 3.41 -21.95
CA SER A 87 11.37 3.18 -22.21
C SER A 87 10.75 2.35 -21.09
N PRO A 88 9.42 2.46 -20.84
CA PRO A 88 8.76 1.77 -19.74
C PRO A 88 8.85 0.23 -19.82
N GLU A 89 9.00 -0.32 -21.03
CA GLU A 89 9.19 -1.76 -21.30
C GLU A 89 10.54 -2.31 -20.80
N GLU A 90 11.55 -1.44 -20.68
CA GLU A 90 12.92 -1.84 -20.31
C GLU A 90 13.12 -1.90 -18.79
N LEU A 91 12.09 -1.54 -18.03
CA LEU A 91 12.15 -1.40 -16.59
C LEU A 91 11.59 -2.61 -15.87
N LYS A 92 12.21 -2.92 -14.74
CA LYS A 92 11.65 -3.87 -13.79
C LYS A 92 10.40 -3.25 -13.17
N PHE A 93 9.41 -4.10 -12.87
CA PHE A 93 8.14 -3.69 -12.27
C PHE A 93 8.30 -2.76 -11.05
N ASN A 94 9.31 -3.01 -10.20
CA ASN A 94 9.57 -2.19 -9.01
C ASN A 94 10.12 -0.78 -9.31
N ASP A 95 10.83 -0.61 -10.41
CA ASP A 95 11.36 0.70 -10.83
C ASP A 95 10.27 1.47 -11.58
N LEU A 96 9.48 0.76 -12.39
CA LEU A 96 8.30 1.28 -13.06
C LEU A 96 7.25 1.79 -12.05
N SER A 97 6.95 1.02 -11.00
CA SER A 97 5.96 1.41 -9.99
C SER A 97 6.35 2.69 -9.24
N GLN A 98 7.64 2.90 -8.96
CA GLN A 98 8.15 4.11 -8.33
C GLN A 98 7.95 5.35 -9.21
N ILE A 99 8.20 5.24 -10.51
CA ILE A 99 7.97 6.36 -11.45
C ILE A 99 6.47 6.65 -11.59
N VAL A 100 5.65 5.61 -11.69
CA VAL A 100 4.19 5.75 -11.77
C VAL A 100 3.61 6.38 -10.50
N MET A 101 4.21 6.12 -9.34
CA MET A 101 3.78 6.72 -8.07
C MET A 101 3.86 8.26 -8.10
N LEU A 102 4.80 8.84 -8.86
CA LEU A 102 4.96 10.29 -9.04
C LEU A 102 3.72 10.96 -9.64
N SER A 103 2.92 10.23 -10.41
CA SER A 103 1.68 10.75 -11.00
C SER A 103 0.67 11.26 -9.96
N ASN A 104 0.75 10.75 -8.72
CA ASN A 104 -0.17 11.06 -7.62
C ASN A 104 0.27 12.24 -6.74
N PHE A 105 1.44 12.84 -7.00
CA PHE A 105 1.98 13.91 -6.18
C PHE A 105 2.13 15.21 -6.97
N PRO A 106 2.11 16.38 -6.28
CA PRO A 106 2.49 17.64 -6.91
C PRO A 106 3.91 17.52 -7.47
N ILE A 107 4.13 18.07 -8.66
CA ILE A 107 5.45 18.05 -9.31
C ILE A 107 5.97 19.49 -9.34
N ASN A 108 7.25 19.67 -9.06
CA ASN A 108 7.89 20.97 -9.14
C ASN A 108 7.86 21.48 -10.59
N GLU A 109 7.76 22.80 -10.75
CA GLU A 109 7.61 23.43 -12.07
C GLU A 109 8.76 23.09 -13.04
N GLU A 110 9.98 22.95 -12.51
CA GLU A 110 11.19 22.55 -13.26
C GLU A 110 11.10 21.12 -13.83
N ASP A 111 10.37 20.24 -13.14
CA ASP A 111 10.25 18.83 -13.50
C ASP A 111 8.98 18.54 -14.32
N ASN A 112 8.16 19.55 -14.63
CA ASN A 112 6.98 19.41 -15.49
C ASN A 112 7.31 18.89 -16.89
N VAL A 113 8.55 19.07 -17.35
CA VAL A 113 9.03 18.53 -18.63
C VAL A 113 8.92 17.00 -18.71
N TYR A 114 8.85 16.32 -17.57
CA TYR A 114 8.75 14.87 -17.49
C TYR A 114 7.31 14.34 -17.46
N LEU A 115 6.28 15.20 -17.38
CA LEU A 115 4.89 14.79 -17.24
C LEU A 115 4.42 13.84 -18.35
N ASP A 116 4.74 14.14 -19.60
CA ASP A 116 4.36 13.31 -20.74
C ASP A 116 4.99 11.91 -20.66
N LYS A 117 6.25 11.82 -20.20
CA LYS A 117 6.91 10.53 -19.98
C LYS A 117 6.29 9.77 -18.82
N ILE A 118 5.96 10.45 -17.72
CA ILE A 118 5.29 9.80 -16.59
C ILE A 118 3.91 9.28 -17.01
N LYS A 119 3.20 9.99 -17.89
CA LYS A 119 1.94 9.55 -18.48
C LYS A 119 2.11 8.27 -19.28
N GLU A 120 3.15 8.18 -20.13
CA GLU A 120 3.48 6.96 -20.88
C GLU A 120 3.75 5.77 -19.93
N TYR A 121 4.54 6.00 -18.87
CA TYR A 121 4.85 4.99 -17.87
C TYR A 121 3.60 4.56 -17.08
N TYR A 122 2.72 5.51 -16.74
CA TYR A 122 1.44 5.25 -16.09
C TYR A 122 0.54 4.37 -16.97
N ILE A 123 0.39 4.72 -18.24
CA ILE A 123 -0.42 3.95 -19.20
C ILE A 123 0.15 2.54 -19.32
N TYR A 124 1.46 2.40 -19.57
CA TYR A 124 2.11 1.11 -19.71
C TYR A 124 1.93 0.22 -18.48
N TYR A 125 2.15 0.79 -17.28
CA TYR A 125 1.95 0.07 -16.03
C TYR A 125 0.51 -0.41 -15.85
N GLN A 126 -0.48 0.44 -16.12
CA GLN A 126 -1.89 0.06 -15.99
C GLN A 126 -2.29 -0.99 -17.04
N MET A 127 -1.80 -0.87 -18.28
CA MET A 127 -2.01 -1.85 -19.34
C MET A 127 -1.38 -3.20 -19.03
N SER A 128 -0.26 -3.22 -18.29
CA SER A 128 0.38 -4.46 -17.84
C SER A 128 -0.41 -5.22 -16.76
N MET A 129 -1.39 -4.58 -16.12
CA MET A 129 -2.20 -5.22 -15.10
C MET A 129 -3.29 -6.09 -15.74
N GLU A 130 -3.32 -7.38 -15.43
CA GLU A 130 -4.34 -8.32 -15.93
C GLU A 130 -5.79 -7.89 -15.61
N THR A 131 -5.98 -7.08 -14.57
CA THR A 131 -7.30 -6.56 -14.15
C THR A 131 -7.73 -5.29 -14.86
N ASN A 132 -6.91 -4.72 -15.73
CA ASN A 132 -7.26 -3.49 -16.43
C ASN A 132 -8.27 -3.77 -17.55
N THR A 133 -9.39 -3.05 -17.53
CA THR A 133 -10.43 -3.12 -18.55
C THR A 133 -10.51 -1.84 -19.38
N LYS A 134 -9.64 -0.87 -19.12
CA LYS A 134 -9.65 0.45 -19.76
C LYS A 134 -8.73 0.48 -20.97
N THR A 135 -9.14 1.22 -21.99
CA THR A 135 -8.29 1.50 -23.16
C THR A 135 -7.17 2.47 -22.79
N GLU A 136 -6.16 2.53 -23.65
CA GLU A 136 -5.08 3.52 -23.54
C GLU A 136 -5.63 4.97 -23.51
N GLU A 137 -6.63 5.28 -24.33
CA GLU A 137 -7.27 6.61 -24.34
C GLU A 137 -7.98 6.91 -23.01
N GLU A 138 -8.68 5.94 -22.43
CA GLU A 138 -9.34 6.09 -21.13
C GLU A 138 -8.33 6.25 -19.98
N LEU A 139 -7.19 5.56 -20.05
CA LEU A 139 -6.10 5.71 -19.09
C LEU A 139 -5.40 7.07 -19.23
N SER A 140 -5.21 7.53 -20.46
CA SER A 140 -4.70 8.86 -20.78
C SER A 140 -5.58 9.97 -20.19
N GLN A 141 -6.91 9.89 -20.41
CA GLN A 141 -7.87 10.83 -19.81
C GLN A 141 -7.90 10.74 -18.27
N GLN A 142 -7.77 9.53 -17.72
CA GLN A 142 -7.71 9.35 -16.28
C GLN A 142 -6.48 10.04 -15.68
N PHE A 143 -5.33 9.93 -16.34
CA PHE A 143 -4.11 10.62 -15.93
C PHE A 143 -4.30 12.13 -15.96
N ASP A 144 -4.84 12.68 -17.06
CA ASP A 144 -5.06 14.12 -17.19
C ASP A 144 -6.02 14.65 -16.10
N THR A 145 -7.07 13.89 -15.80
CA THR A 145 -8.02 14.20 -14.72
C THR A 145 -7.35 14.13 -13.35
N LEU A 146 -6.49 13.14 -13.11
CA LEU A 146 -5.71 13.01 -11.87
C LEU A 146 -4.81 14.23 -11.69
N ARG A 147 -4.06 14.61 -12.73
CA ARG A 147 -3.15 15.76 -12.73
C ARG A 147 -3.89 17.07 -12.49
N ALA A 148 -4.97 17.32 -13.22
CA ALA A 148 -5.77 18.53 -13.05
C ALA A 148 -6.29 18.70 -11.61
N ASN A 149 -6.63 17.62 -10.90
CA ASN A 149 -7.08 17.69 -9.51
C ASN A 149 -5.95 17.95 -8.51
N ILE A 150 -4.73 17.53 -8.82
CA ILE A 150 -3.54 17.72 -7.97
C ILE A 150 -3.00 19.14 -8.13
N ASP A 151 -2.88 19.62 -9.36
CA ASP A 151 -2.29 20.92 -9.68
C ASP A 151 -3.22 22.10 -9.31
N CYS A 152 -4.52 21.85 -9.07
CA CYS A 152 -5.48 22.84 -8.59
C CYS A 152 -5.53 22.99 -7.05
N ARG A 153 -4.72 22.22 -6.30
CA ARG A 153 -4.72 22.20 -4.83
C ARG A 153 -3.52 22.95 -4.25
#